data_AF-A0A6S6VCD2-F1
#
_entry.id   AF-A0A6S6VCD2-F1
#
_cell.length_a   1.000
_cell.length_b   1.000
_cell.length_c   1.000
_cell.angle_alpha   90.00
_cell.angle_beta   90.00
_cell.angle_gamma   90.00
#
_symmetry.space_group_name_H-M   'P 1'
#
loop_
_entity.id
_entity.type
_entity.pdbx_description
1 polymer ?
#
loop_
_entity_poly.entity_id
_entity_poly.type
_entity_poly.pdbx_seq_one_letter_code
_entity_poly.pdbx_strand_id
1 'polypeptide(L)'
;MSSRHDSLVAAGAAAPSLNHWQSDPGYLTLPADLRSLVSGVSKMPGVTAHEAVLPFLSLLRKLPPVRRIVGDFDGDIDATAPLHWATKGHLPLSGTKLLELVVSEMNSGRSAKFQSGHLVDPVEGPSNAVLNTRVLSHMIVPSPDSAELTYAANIDGQSKDFHVRVPDALFLHRHFDVEDVAGKYSSNMTPQGTVVDLHRDRMDVFSVCSNWKLWMFFPSTSHNLSLLERNVKYTKRLQRLHEKLEGGQYAIVSEDEACYILAGYLHATYSLKSSCTVGSSWSSAEALAAAVDILVAELRPSAEVRVATQHDLYYFLRSLIQAFHCEMYETCRDAMQKVCWQKLNVLGKRGALLGPGWGLKAAASRRSISDLVQSVMEAVAGSARPEGFWLCDETGCESVVDHIQPKGQL
;
A
#
# COMPACT_ATOMS: atom_id res chain seq x y z
N MET A 1 -19.65 -55.56 10.55
CA MET A 1 -20.60 -54.42 10.48
C MET A 1 -19.75 -53.16 10.46
N SER A 2 -19.25 -52.63 9.33
CA SER A 2 -19.85 -52.21 8.05
C SER A 2 -20.93 -51.12 8.18
N SER A 3 -20.60 -49.94 7.63
CA SER A 3 -21.41 -48.88 6.97
C SER A 3 -21.02 -47.48 7.51
N ARG A 4 -20.22 -46.69 6.78
CA ARG A 4 -20.53 -45.84 5.60
C ARG A 4 -21.41 -44.62 5.92
N HIS A 5 -20.80 -43.44 5.86
CA HIS A 5 -21.26 -42.26 5.13
C HIS A 5 -20.02 -41.36 4.89
N ASP A 6 -19.34 -41.53 3.75
CA ASP A 6 -19.49 -40.72 2.51
C ASP A 6 -18.80 -39.34 2.65
N SER A 7 -17.55 -39.21 2.21
CA SER A 7 -17.16 -38.84 0.84
C SER A 7 -17.66 -37.45 0.42
N LEU A 8 -16.89 -36.42 0.80
CA LEU A 8 -16.85 -35.12 0.10
C LEU A 8 -15.42 -34.89 -0.43
N VAL A 9 -14.98 -35.79 -1.30
CA VAL A 9 -14.05 -35.45 -2.37
C VAL A 9 -14.94 -35.01 -3.52
N ALA A 10 -15.27 -33.72 -3.58
CA ALA A 10 -16.04 -33.13 -4.66
C ALA A 10 -15.15 -32.18 -5.47
N ALA A 11 -14.75 -32.69 -6.63
CA ALA A 11 -14.37 -31.95 -7.83
C ALA A 11 -13.32 -30.85 -7.67
N GLY A 12 -12.05 -31.27 -7.67
CA GLY A 12 -11.02 -30.45 -8.28
C GLY A 12 -11.36 -30.24 -9.75
N ALA A 13 -11.93 -29.09 -10.09
CA ALA A 13 -11.81 -28.57 -11.44
C ALA A 13 -10.32 -28.44 -11.68
N ALA A 14 -9.77 -29.29 -12.57
CA ALA A 14 -8.41 -29.13 -13.03
C ALA A 14 -8.23 -27.68 -13.47
N ALA A 15 -7.28 -26.97 -12.86
CA ALA A 15 -6.90 -25.65 -13.32
C ALA A 15 -6.67 -25.75 -14.85
N PRO A 16 -7.28 -24.88 -15.65
CA PRO A 16 -7.27 -25.03 -17.11
C PRO A 16 -5.82 -25.10 -17.58
N SER A 17 -5.50 -26.14 -18.34
CA SER A 17 -4.16 -26.35 -18.88
C SER A 17 -3.78 -25.20 -19.83
N LEU A 18 -2.48 -24.94 -19.93
CA LEU A 18 -1.86 -23.87 -20.73
C LEU A 18 -2.40 -23.70 -22.17
N ASN A 19 -2.87 -24.78 -22.80
CA ASN A 19 -3.45 -24.73 -24.15
C ASN A 19 -4.82 -24.01 -24.21
N HIS A 20 -5.48 -23.82 -23.06
CA HIS A 20 -6.70 -23.03 -22.98
C HIS A 20 -6.47 -21.52 -22.97
N TRP A 21 -5.25 -21.05 -22.71
CA TRP A 21 -4.96 -19.61 -22.65
C TRP A 21 -4.98 -18.94 -24.02
N GLN A 22 -4.44 -19.60 -25.06
CA GLN A 22 -4.38 -19.05 -26.42
C GLN A 22 -5.70 -19.24 -27.20
N SER A 23 -6.58 -20.11 -26.71
CA SER A 23 -7.88 -20.43 -27.31
C SER A 23 -9.06 -19.71 -26.64
N ASP A 24 -8.82 -18.97 -25.56
CA ASP A 24 -9.83 -18.17 -24.85
C ASP A 24 -10.14 -16.87 -25.62
N PRO A 25 -11.41 -16.57 -25.94
CA PRO A 25 -11.80 -15.32 -26.61
C PRO A 25 -11.29 -14.05 -25.91
N GLY A 26 -11.14 -14.07 -24.59
CA GLY A 26 -10.62 -12.94 -23.80
C GLY A 26 -9.10 -12.71 -23.93
N TYR A 27 -8.34 -13.69 -24.45
CA TYR A 27 -6.92 -13.50 -24.74
C TYR A 27 -6.71 -12.57 -25.94
N LEU A 28 -7.57 -12.68 -26.96
CA LEU A 28 -7.49 -11.87 -28.18
C LEU A 28 -7.85 -10.40 -27.96
N THR A 29 -8.55 -10.06 -26.88
CA THR A 29 -8.91 -8.68 -26.53
C THR A 29 -7.81 -7.93 -25.79
N LEU A 30 -6.76 -8.61 -25.31
CA LEU A 30 -5.58 -7.96 -24.74
C LEU A 30 -4.75 -7.27 -25.83
N PRO A 31 -4.16 -6.08 -25.59
CA PRO A 31 -3.16 -5.49 -26.48
C PRO A 31 -2.04 -6.48 -26.88
N ALA A 32 -1.49 -6.36 -28.08
CA ALA A 32 -0.62 -7.37 -28.68
C ALA A 32 0.71 -7.58 -27.92
N ASP A 33 1.27 -6.51 -27.40
CA ASP A 33 2.40 -6.47 -26.46
C ASP A 33 2.10 -7.24 -25.19
N LEU A 34 0.90 -7.05 -24.65
CA LEU A 34 0.37 -7.71 -23.47
C LEU A 34 0.19 -9.22 -23.70
N ARG A 35 -0.33 -9.62 -24.86
CA ARG A 35 -0.43 -11.04 -25.27
C ARG A 35 0.93 -11.70 -25.38
N SER A 36 1.91 -11.01 -25.97
CA SER A 36 3.29 -11.50 -26.09
C SER A 36 3.94 -11.69 -24.72
N LEU A 37 3.69 -10.74 -23.80
CA LEU A 37 4.20 -10.78 -22.44
C LEU A 37 3.58 -11.92 -21.63
N VAL A 38 2.25 -12.07 -21.66
CA VAL A 38 1.50 -13.17 -21.03
C VAL A 38 1.89 -14.52 -21.62
N SER A 39 2.12 -14.59 -22.94
CA SER A 39 2.63 -15.79 -23.62
C SER A 39 4.04 -16.15 -23.16
N GLY A 40 4.91 -15.17 -22.93
CA GLY A 40 6.23 -15.38 -22.34
C GLY A 40 6.17 -15.92 -20.91
N VAL A 41 5.29 -15.37 -20.07
CA VAL A 41 5.02 -15.83 -18.70
C VAL A 41 4.50 -17.27 -18.69
N SER A 42 3.62 -17.62 -19.63
CA SER A 42 3.06 -18.98 -19.76
C SER A 42 4.10 -20.04 -20.17
N LYS A 43 5.30 -19.63 -20.60
CA LYS A 43 6.43 -20.50 -20.94
C LYS A 43 7.44 -20.65 -19.80
N MET A 44 7.20 -20.07 -18.62
CA MET A 44 8.08 -20.27 -17.46
C MET A 44 8.01 -21.73 -16.98
N PRO A 45 9.14 -22.45 -16.92
CA PRO A 45 9.16 -23.90 -16.71
C PRO A 45 8.90 -24.36 -15.26
N GLY A 46 8.95 -23.46 -14.26
CA GLY A 46 8.79 -23.83 -12.85
C GLY A 46 7.38 -23.67 -12.29
N VAL A 47 6.98 -24.63 -11.44
CA VAL A 47 5.68 -24.67 -10.75
C VAL A 47 5.48 -23.45 -9.86
N THR A 48 6.54 -22.99 -9.16
CA THR A 48 6.45 -21.91 -8.17
C THR A 48 6.16 -20.54 -8.81
N ALA A 49 6.88 -20.17 -9.88
CA ALA A 49 6.63 -18.91 -10.58
C ALA A 49 5.27 -18.91 -11.27
N HIS A 50 4.89 -20.06 -11.81
CA HIS A 50 3.60 -20.27 -12.42
C HIS A 50 2.45 -20.08 -11.41
N GLU A 51 2.50 -20.72 -10.24
CA GLU A 51 1.49 -20.51 -9.18
C GLU A 51 1.39 -19.05 -8.74
N ALA A 52 2.53 -18.36 -8.65
CA ALA A 52 2.60 -16.97 -8.18
C ALA A 52 1.94 -15.99 -9.17
N VAL A 53 1.99 -16.26 -10.49
CA VAL A 53 1.47 -15.36 -11.52
C VAL A 53 0.01 -15.64 -11.90
N LEU A 54 -0.51 -16.84 -11.62
CA LEU A 54 -1.89 -17.22 -11.96
C LEU A 54 -2.98 -16.23 -11.50
N PRO A 55 -2.96 -15.69 -10.26
CA PRO A 55 -3.97 -14.73 -9.81
C PRO A 55 -3.95 -13.45 -10.66
N PHE A 56 -2.75 -12.97 -11.03
CA PHE A 56 -2.60 -11.80 -11.88
C PHE A 56 -3.18 -12.03 -13.26
N LEU A 57 -2.87 -13.17 -13.87
CA LEU A 57 -3.38 -13.49 -15.20
C LEU A 57 -4.91 -13.67 -15.19
N SER A 58 -5.46 -14.29 -14.13
CA SER A 58 -6.91 -14.43 -13.92
C SER A 58 -7.61 -13.07 -13.83
N LEU A 59 -7.04 -12.14 -13.05
CA LEU A 59 -7.57 -10.79 -12.86
C LEU A 59 -7.45 -9.93 -14.12
N LEU A 60 -6.36 -10.03 -14.87
CA LEU A 60 -6.14 -9.26 -16.10
C LEU A 60 -7.26 -9.47 -17.15
N ARG A 61 -7.93 -10.63 -17.13
CA ARG A 61 -9.07 -10.92 -18.02
C ARG A 61 -10.39 -10.29 -17.58
N LYS A 62 -10.50 -9.96 -16.29
CA LYS A 62 -11.75 -9.57 -15.63
C LYS A 62 -11.79 -8.08 -15.31
N LEU A 63 -10.65 -7.51 -14.95
CA LEU A 63 -10.54 -6.15 -14.48
C LEU A 63 -10.35 -5.19 -15.66
N PRO A 64 -10.93 -4.00 -15.64
CA PRO A 64 -10.59 -2.95 -16.59
C PRO A 64 -9.19 -2.38 -16.30
N PRO A 65 -8.52 -1.78 -17.31
CA PRO A 65 -7.29 -1.05 -17.08
C PRO A 65 -7.56 0.23 -16.26
N VAL A 66 -6.55 0.64 -15.50
CA VAL A 66 -6.47 1.96 -14.88
C VAL A 66 -6.48 3.05 -15.95
N ARG A 67 -7.04 4.23 -15.63
CA ARG A 67 -7.01 5.40 -16.52
C ARG A 67 -5.55 5.76 -16.84
N ARG A 68 -5.21 5.68 -18.13
CA ARG A 68 -3.89 6.04 -18.65
C ARG A 68 -3.84 7.53 -18.96
N ILE A 69 -2.87 8.23 -18.38
CA ILE A 69 -2.59 9.65 -18.62
C ILE A 69 -1.36 9.74 -19.51
N VAL A 70 -1.47 10.48 -20.61
CA VAL A 70 -0.38 10.69 -21.57
C VAL A 70 -0.04 12.17 -21.58
N GLY A 71 1.25 12.49 -21.41
CA GLY A 71 1.74 13.85 -21.25
C GLY A 71 1.56 14.42 -19.83
N ASP A 72 2.01 15.66 -19.66
CA ASP A 72 1.72 16.48 -18.49
C ASP A 72 0.31 17.05 -18.67
N PHE A 73 -0.70 16.21 -18.40
CA PHE A 73 -2.11 16.57 -18.57
C PHE A 73 -2.53 17.61 -17.54
N ASP A 74 -3.07 18.73 -18.03
CA ASP A 74 -3.54 19.91 -17.29
C ASP A 74 -5.07 19.93 -17.07
N GLY A 75 -5.77 18.87 -17.50
CA GLY A 75 -7.22 18.73 -17.30
C GLY A 75 -7.61 18.00 -16.01
N ASP A 76 -8.92 17.90 -15.79
CA ASP A 76 -9.52 17.24 -14.62
C ASP A 76 -9.15 15.74 -14.56
N ILE A 77 -8.35 15.37 -13.56
CA ILE A 77 -8.02 14.00 -13.24
C ILE A 77 -8.94 13.51 -12.13
N ASP A 78 -9.47 12.30 -12.27
CA ASP A 78 -10.16 11.64 -11.17
C ASP A 78 -9.12 11.05 -10.21
N ALA A 79 -8.67 11.85 -9.27
CA ALA A 79 -7.76 11.42 -8.21
C ALA A 79 -8.47 10.58 -7.12
N THR A 80 -9.68 10.07 -7.34
CA THR A 80 -10.37 9.15 -6.40
C THR A 80 -10.14 7.67 -6.73
N ALA A 81 -9.45 7.40 -7.86
CA ALA A 81 -9.02 6.07 -8.29
C ALA A 81 -7.53 6.08 -8.70
N PRO A 82 -6.87 4.91 -8.74
CA PRO A 82 -5.49 4.81 -9.18
C PRO A 82 -5.35 5.41 -10.58
N LEU A 83 -4.17 5.96 -10.88
CA LEU A 83 -3.87 6.56 -12.18
C LEU A 83 -2.55 6.01 -12.70
N HIS A 84 -2.45 5.79 -14.01
CA HIS A 84 -1.24 5.34 -14.69
C HIS A 84 -0.70 6.47 -15.57
N TRP A 85 0.40 7.09 -15.15
CA TRP A 85 1.13 8.06 -15.95
C TRP A 85 2.05 7.35 -16.94
N ALA A 86 1.69 7.43 -18.21
CA ALA A 86 2.42 6.87 -19.34
C ALA A 86 3.42 7.86 -19.93
N THR A 87 4.11 8.57 -19.05
CA THR A 87 5.11 9.58 -19.37
C THR A 87 6.41 9.24 -18.70
N LYS A 88 7.50 9.57 -19.39
CA LYS A 88 8.85 9.53 -18.83
C LYS A 88 9.21 10.90 -18.30
N GLY A 89 10.13 10.95 -17.34
CA GLY A 89 10.62 12.22 -16.75
C GLY A 89 10.24 12.43 -15.30
N HIS A 90 9.58 11.47 -14.67
CA HIS A 90 9.33 11.47 -13.23
C HIS A 90 10.61 11.24 -12.39
N LEU A 91 11.67 10.74 -13.03
CA LEU A 91 12.97 10.51 -12.40
C LEU A 91 14.03 11.40 -13.07
N PRO A 92 14.91 12.07 -12.30
CA PRO A 92 16.01 12.85 -12.85
C PRO A 92 17.21 11.97 -13.28
N LEU A 93 17.17 10.67 -12.99
CA LEU A 93 18.23 9.70 -13.29
C LEU A 93 17.75 8.66 -14.29
N SER A 94 18.63 8.27 -15.22
CA SER A 94 18.44 7.13 -16.12
C SER A 94 18.59 5.80 -15.37
N GLY A 95 18.04 4.71 -15.93
CA GLY A 95 18.02 3.36 -15.33
C GLY A 95 19.30 2.91 -14.62
N THR A 96 20.48 3.00 -15.24
CA THR A 96 21.74 2.56 -14.60
C THR A 96 22.11 3.38 -13.37
N LYS A 97 22.00 4.71 -13.45
CA LYS A 97 22.30 5.61 -12.32
C LYS A 97 21.30 5.45 -11.19
N LEU A 98 20.03 5.20 -11.53
CA LEU A 98 19.01 4.88 -10.55
C LEU A 98 19.36 3.58 -9.80
N LEU A 99 19.78 2.54 -10.54
CA LEU A 99 20.19 1.27 -9.94
C LEU A 99 21.40 1.46 -9.01
N GLU A 100 22.43 2.19 -9.46
CA GLU A 100 23.60 2.52 -8.62
C GLU A 100 23.20 3.23 -7.32
N LEU A 101 22.31 4.22 -7.41
CA LEU A 101 21.78 4.93 -6.24
C LEU A 101 21.07 3.98 -5.28
N VAL A 102 20.11 3.19 -5.76
CA VAL A 102 19.32 2.28 -4.93
C VAL A 102 20.20 1.19 -4.30
N VAL A 103 21.20 0.67 -5.04
CA VAL A 103 22.16 -0.30 -4.50
C VAL A 103 23.04 0.33 -3.42
N SER A 104 23.47 1.58 -3.60
CA SER A 104 24.23 2.32 -2.59
C SER A 104 23.40 2.49 -1.30
N GLU A 105 22.13 2.90 -1.41
CA GLU A 105 21.25 3.04 -0.26
C GLU A 105 20.95 1.70 0.42
N MET A 106 20.72 0.64 -0.36
CA MET A 106 20.54 -0.72 0.15
C MET A 106 21.76 -1.20 0.94
N ASN A 107 22.98 -0.91 0.45
CA ASN A 107 24.23 -1.26 1.12
C ASN A 107 24.54 -0.39 2.34
N SER A 108 24.00 0.83 2.42
CA SER A 108 24.14 1.70 3.59
C SER A 108 23.48 1.14 4.85
N GLY A 109 22.62 0.11 4.71
CA GLY A 109 21.96 -0.58 5.81
C GLY A 109 20.85 0.23 6.48
N ARG A 110 20.41 1.34 5.88
CA ARG A 110 19.52 2.30 6.54
C ARG A 110 18.08 1.82 6.75
N SER A 111 17.55 0.89 5.94
CA SER A 111 16.20 0.33 6.19
C SER A 111 15.75 -0.85 5.31
N ALA A 112 16.60 -1.36 4.41
CA ALA A 112 16.20 -2.43 3.48
C ALA A 112 15.69 -3.68 4.21
N LYS A 113 14.48 -4.13 3.83
CA LYS A 113 13.87 -5.38 4.30
C LYS A 113 13.89 -6.40 3.16
N PHE A 114 14.26 -7.64 3.46
CA PHE A 114 14.30 -8.71 2.47
C PHE A 114 13.11 -9.64 2.63
N GLN A 115 12.51 -10.02 1.50
CA GLN A 115 11.31 -10.86 1.48
C GLN A 115 11.40 -11.88 0.34
N SER A 116 10.72 -13.02 0.50
CA SER A 116 10.61 -14.05 -0.53
C SER A 116 9.80 -13.53 -1.72
N GLY A 117 10.33 -13.68 -2.94
CA GLY A 117 9.68 -13.26 -4.18
C GLY A 117 8.52 -14.14 -4.62
N HIS A 118 8.35 -15.34 -4.04
CA HIS A 118 7.22 -16.24 -4.32
C HIS A 118 6.28 -16.42 -3.13
N LEU A 119 6.50 -15.64 -2.06
CA LEU A 119 5.72 -15.68 -0.82
C LEU A 119 5.75 -17.06 -0.15
N VAL A 120 6.94 -17.65 -0.09
CA VAL A 120 7.29 -18.66 0.92
C VAL A 120 7.59 -17.91 2.22
N ASP A 121 7.48 -18.57 3.38
CA ASP A 121 7.75 -18.00 4.72
C ASP A 121 8.98 -17.06 4.75
N PRO A 122 9.03 -16.05 5.66
CA PRO A 122 10.13 -15.09 5.72
C PRO A 122 11.50 -15.79 5.63
N VAL A 123 12.42 -15.19 4.89
CA VAL A 123 13.76 -15.75 4.66
C VAL A 123 14.55 -15.66 5.97
N GLU A 124 14.34 -16.62 6.87
CA GLU A 124 15.19 -16.82 8.04
C GLU A 124 16.53 -17.43 7.59
N GLY A 125 17.65 -16.89 8.10
CA GLY A 125 18.94 -17.59 8.05
C GLY A 125 20.15 -16.84 7.48
N PRO A 126 20.07 -15.99 6.43
CA PRO A 126 21.27 -15.34 5.90
C PRO A 126 21.50 -13.92 6.45
N SER A 127 22.76 -13.48 6.45
CA SER A 127 23.08 -12.07 6.72
C SER A 127 22.59 -11.15 5.60
N ASN A 128 22.36 -9.86 5.90
CA ASN A 128 21.95 -8.86 4.90
C ASN A 128 22.89 -8.80 3.69
N ALA A 129 24.20 -9.03 3.88
CA ALA A 129 25.17 -9.06 2.78
C ALA A 129 24.89 -10.20 1.77
N VAL A 130 24.50 -11.38 2.27
CA VAL A 130 24.12 -12.52 1.42
C VAL A 130 22.81 -12.21 0.69
N LEU A 131 21.84 -11.63 1.38
CA LEU A 131 20.55 -11.26 0.79
C LEU A 131 20.71 -10.18 -0.28
N ASN A 132 21.54 -9.16 -0.05
CA ASN A 132 21.91 -8.16 -1.06
C ASN A 132 22.49 -8.83 -2.30
N THR A 133 23.46 -9.72 -2.11
CA THR A 133 24.12 -10.43 -3.23
C THR A 133 23.12 -11.27 -4.02
N ARG A 134 22.20 -11.95 -3.34
CA ARG A 134 21.12 -12.73 -3.98
C ARG A 134 20.19 -11.85 -4.81
N VAL A 135 19.71 -10.74 -4.24
CA VAL A 135 18.85 -9.79 -4.96
C VAL A 135 19.58 -9.28 -6.21
N LEU A 136 20.83 -8.82 -6.07
CA LEU A 136 21.62 -8.31 -7.19
C LEU A 136 21.87 -9.38 -8.27
N SER A 137 22.20 -10.61 -7.86
CA SER A 137 22.38 -11.73 -8.78
C SER A 137 21.12 -11.98 -9.61
N HIS A 138 19.95 -12.02 -8.96
CA HIS A 138 18.66 -12.21 -9.66
C HIS A 138 18.23 -10.99 -10.49
N MET A 139 18.67 -9.78 -10.13
CA MET A 139 18.45 -8.60 -10.96
C MET A 139 19.24 -8.68 -12.28
N ILE A 140 20.48 -9.19 -12.25
CA ILE A 140 21.37 -9.32 -13.42
C ILE A 140 21.07 -10.56 -14.26
N VAL A 141 20.88 -11.71 -13.59
CA VAL A 141 20.58 -13.01 -14.19
C VAL A 141 19.24 -13.50 -13.64
N PRO A 142 18.12 -13.13 -14.30
CA PRO A 142 16.80 -13.56 -13.89
C PRO A 142 16.68 -15.07 -13.75
N SER A 143 16.18 -15.50 -12.59
CA SER A 143 15.80 -16.89 -12.34
C SER A 143 14.44 -16.89 -11.66
N PRO A 144 13.36 -16.64 -12.42
CA PRO A 144 12.02 -16.46 -11.87
C PRO A 144 11.46 -17.72 -11.22
N ASP A 145 12.07 -18.89 -11.44
CA ASP A 145 11.66 -20.16 -10.82
C ASP A 145 12.50 -20.51 -9.56
N SER A 146 13.43 -19.63 -9.16
CA SER A 146 14.30 -19.87 -8.02
C SER A 146 13.51 -19.97 -6.72
N ALA A 147 13.65 -21.08 -6.00
CA ALA A 147 13.10 -21.19 -4.64
C ALA A 147 13.71 -20.15 -3.68
N GLU A 148 14.90 -19.63 -4.00
CA GLU A 148 15.59 -18.58 -3.25
C GLU A 148 15.28 -17.16 -3.77
N LEU A 149 14.32 -17.00 -4.69
CA LEU A 149 13.97 -15.69 -5.24
C LEU A 149 13.66 -14.75 -4.07
N THR A 150 14.45 -13.69 -3.97
CA THR A 150 14.40 -12.70 -2.89
C THR A 150 14.34 -11.32 -3.50
N TYR A 151 13.59 -10.42 -2.87
CA TYR A 151 13.55 -9.02 -3.22
C TYR A 151 13.87 -8.14 -2.02
N ALA A 152 14.32 -6.91 -2.30
CA ALA A 152 14.57 -5.90 -1.28
C ALA A 152 13.45 -4.85 -1.32
N ALA A 153 12.93 -4.51 -0.15
CA ALA A 153 11.79 -3.61 0.02
C ALA A 153 12.10 -2.51 1.03
N ASN A 154 11.41 -1.37 0.90
CA ASN A 154 11.56 -0.21 1.78
C ASN A 154 13.03 0.23 1.91
N ILE A 155 13.73 0.32 0.78
CA ILE A 155 15.07 0.91 0.71
C ILE A 155 14.87 2.42 0.74
N ASP A 156 14.93 3.00 1.94
CA ASP A 156 14.72 4.44 2.08
C ASP A 156 15.95 5.21 1.68
N GLY A 157 15.73 6.29 0.95
CA GLY A 157 16.76 7.21 0.54
C GLY A 157 16.36 8.65 0.82
N GLN A 158 17.37 9.47 1.08
CA GLN A 158 17.20 10.91 1.22
C GLN A 158 18.31 11.61 0.44
N SER A 159 17.93 12.43 -0.53
CA SER A 159 18.88 13.16 -1.36
C SER A 159 18.31 14.52 -1.73
N LYS A 160 19.18 15.54 -1.72
CA LYS A 160 18.84 16.86 -2.26
C LYS A 160 18.86 16.87 -3.79
N ASP A 161 19.62 15.96 -4.38
CA ASP A 161 19.88 15.89 -5.82
C ASP A 161 18.97 14.88 -6.54
N PHE A 162 18.18 14.11 -5.78
CA PHE A 162 17.22 13.15 -6.31
C PHE A 162 15.87 13.27 -5.61
N HIS A 163 14.84 13.55 -6.39
CA HIS A 163 13.44 13.51 -5.97
C HIS A 163 12.61 12.89 -7.09
N VAL A 164 11.53 12.21 -6.72
CA VAL A 164 10.51 11.78 -7.67
C VAL A 164 9.67 13.01 -8.02
N ARG A 165 9.52 13.31 -9.30
CA ARG A 165 8.68 14.42 -9.77
C ARG A 165 7.23 13.97 -9.83
N VAL A 166 6.50 14.32 -8.78
CA VAL A 166 5.04 14.17 -8.70
C VAL A 166 4.39 15.14 -9.71
N PRO A 167 3.44 14.69 -10.54
CA PRO A 167 2.74 15.55 -11.49
C PRO A 167 2.00 16.71 -10.80
N ASP A 168 2.08 17.91 -11.39
CA ASP A 168 1.39 19.12 -10.90
C ASP A 168 -0.12 18.92 -10.73
N ALA A 169 -0.73 18.11 -11.62
CA ALA A 169 -2.15 17.76 -11.52
C ALA A 169 -2.50 17.14 -10.15
N LEU A 170 -1.63 16.34 -9.54
CA LEU A 170 -1.91 15.79 -8.21
C LEU A 170 -1.92 16.87 -7.12
N PHE A 171 -1.14 17.96 -7.26
CA PHE A 171 -1.17 19.09 -6.33
C PHE A 171 -2.47 19.91 -6.43
N LEU A 172 -3.21 19.78 -7.54
CA LEU A 172 -4.53 20.42 -7.71
C LEU A 172 -5.65 19.62 -7.04
N HIS A 173 -5.47 18.31 -6.89
CA HIS A 173 -6.51 17.39 -6.38
C HIS A 173 -6.20 16.79 -5.01
N ARG A 174 -4.99 17.02 -4.49
CA ARG A 174 -4.55 16.57 -3.18
C ARG A 174 -3.94 17.71 -2.40
N HIS A 175 -4.39 17.85 -1.16
CA HIS A 175 -3.88 18.87 -0.27
C HIS A 175 -2.89 18.25 0.72
N PHE A 176 -1.60 18.48 0.47
CA PHE A 176 -0.50 17.95 1.27
C PHE A 176 0.64 18.96 1.38
N ASP A 177 1.54 18.75 2.36
CA ASP A 177 2.69 19.61 2.53
C ASP A 177 3.77 19.22 1.51
N VAL A 178 4.19 20.18 0.66
CA VAL A 178 5.17 19.93 -0.40
C VAL A 178 6.51 19.42 0.15
N GLU A 179 6.85 19.76 1.38
CA GLU A 179 8.05 19.26 2.07
C GLU A 179 7.99 17.74 2.34
N ASP A 180 6.80 17.14 2.42
CA ASP A 180 6.64 15.70 2.62
C ASP A 180 7.07 14.89 1.39
N VAL A 181 6.97 15.49 0.19
CA VAL A 181 7.43 14.86 -1.07
C VAL A 181 8.83 15.28 -1.48
N ALA A 182 9.42 16.28 -0.81
CA ALA A 182 10.73 16.83 -1.18
C ALA A 182 11.89 15.98 -0.63
N GLY A 183 12.66 15.38 -1.54
CA GLY A 183 13.98 14.78 -1.24
C GLY A 183 13.97 13.50 -0.40
N LYS A 184 12.79 12.95 -0.09
CA LYS A 184 12.60 11.63 0.51
C LYS A 184 11.95 10.69 -0.50
N TYR A 185 12.45 9.47 -0.55
CA TYR A 185 11.91 8.43 -1.41
C TYR A 185 12.11 7.06 -0.77
N SER A 186 11.30 6.09 -1.17
CA SER A 186 11.51 4.68 -0.84
C SER A 186 11.56 3.85 -2.12
N SER A 187 12.39 2.82 -2.10
CA SER A 187 12.65 1.99 -3.27
C SER A 187 12.48 0.51 -2.98
N ASN A 188 12.03 -0.24 -3.98
CA ASN A 188 11.98 -1.69 -3.97
C ASN A 188 12.79 -2.23 -5.15
N MET A 189 13.68 -3.20 -4.91
CA MET A 189 14.38 -3.94 -5.96
C MET A 189 13.74 -5.30 -6.11
N THR A 190 13.07 -5.53 -7.25
CA THR A 190 12.27 -6.72 -7.50
C THR A 190 12.75 -7.43 -8.76
N PRO A 191 13.50 -8.54 -8.62
CA PRO A 191 13.86 -9.38 -9.77
C PRO A 191 12.64 -9.88 -10.54
N GLN A 192 12.83 -10.25 -11.80
CA GLN A 192 11.78 -10.86 -12.60
C GLN A 192 11.15 -12.08 -11.89
N GLY A 193 9.83 -12.20 -11.97
CA GLY A 193 9.06 -13.26 -11.32
C GLY A 193 8.65 -12.96 -9.88
N THR A 194 9.11 -11.84 -9.31
CA THR A 194 8.78 -11.44 -7.94
C THR A 194 7.32 -10.99 -7.83
N VAL A 195 6.63 -11.51 -6.83
CA VAL A 195 5.34 -11.01 -6.35
C VAL A 195 5.57 -10.15 -5.10
N VAL A 196 5.07 -8.92 -5.14
CA VAL A 196 4.75 -8.17 -3.92
C VAL A 196 3.27 -8.40 -3.66
N ASP A 197 2.96 -9.12 -2.57
CA ASP A 197 1.61 -9.61 -2.28
C ASP A 197 0.60 -8.48 -2.05
N LEU A 198 -0.69 -8.83 -1.98
CA LEU A 198 -1.76 -7.90 -1.66
C LEU A 198 -1.54 -7.23 -0.30
N HIS A 199 -1.36 -5.91 -0.34
CA HIS A 199 -1.19 -5.05 0.83
C HIS A 199 -1.87 -3.71 0.62
N ARG A 200 -1.84 -2.87 1.66
CA ARG A 200 -2.44 -1.54 1.71
C ARG A 200 -1.37 -0.55 2.13
N ASP A 201 -1.22 0.52 1.37
CA ASP A 201 -0.38 1.65 1.78
C ASP A 201 -1.12 2.57 2.73
N ARG A 202 -0.34 3.18 3.63
CA ARG A 202 -0.84 4.09 4.68
C ARG A 202 -1.08 5.51 4.19
N MET A 203 -0.41 5.84 3.10
CA MET A 203 -0.28 7.17 2.54
C MET A 203 -0.60 7.11 1.06
N ASP A 204 -0.83 8.28 0.47
CA ASP A 204 -0.77 8.43 -0.97
C ASP A 204 0.65 8.11 -1.46
N VAL A 205 0.76 7.45 -2.61
CA VAL A 205 2.05 7.04 -3.18
C VAL A 205 2.08 7.35 -4.67
N PHE A 206 3.17 7.97 -5.12
CA PHE A 206 3.52 8.07 -6.53
C PHE A 206 4.74 7.19 -6.81
N SER A 207 4.53 6.08 -7.52
CA SER A 207 5.53 5.04 -7.75
C SER A 207 5.95 4.98 -9.21
N VAL A 208 7.24 5.23 -9.49
CA VAL A 208 7.84 5.09 -10.81
C VAL A 208 8.55 3.75 -10.95
N CYS A 209 8.36 3.04 -12.06
CA CYS A 209 9.00 1.75 -12.30
C CYS A 209 10.12 1.88 -13.32
N SER A 210 11.32 1.42 -13.00
CA SER A 210 12.46 1.41 -13.92
C SER A 210 12.32 0.36 -15.04
N ASN A 211 11.33 -0.53 -14.96
CA ASN A 211 11.10 -1.59 -15.94
C ASN A 211 9.68 -2.15 -15.78
N TRP A 212 9.33 -3.09 -16.66
CA TRP A 212 7.99 -3.65 -16.78
C TRP A 212 7.50 -4.35 -15.50
N LYS A 213 6.35 -3.87 -14.99
CA LYS A 213 5.67 -4.42 -13.81
C LYS A 213 4.15 -4.39 -14.01
N LEU A 214 3.48 -5.45 -13.57
CA LEU A 214 2.02 -5.57 -13.57
C LEU A 214 1.51 -5.22 -12.18
N TRP A 215 0.51 -4.37 -12.13
CA TRP A 215 -0.14 -3.91 -10.91
C TRP A 215 -1.60 -4.32 -10.91
N MET A 216 -2.08 -4.76 -9.77
CA MET A 216 -3.49 -4.98 -9.48
C MET A 216 -3.89 -4.05 -8.35
N PHE A 217 -4.98 -3.33 -8.53
CA PHE A 217 -5.52 -2.38 -7.55
C PHE A 217 -6.93 -2.77 -7.18
N PHE A 218 -7.31 -2.57 -5.93
CA PHE A 218 -8.67 -2.75 -5.45
C PHE A 218 -9.03 -1.63 -4.47
N PRO A 219 -10.24 -1.06 -4.58
CA PRO A 219 -10.70 -0.02 -3.68
C PRO A 219 -10.81 -0.55 -2.24
N SER A 220 -10.66 0.35 -1.29
CA SER A 220 -10.76 0.13 0.15
C SER A 220 -12.20 -0.02 0.65
N THR A 221 -13.03 -0.78 -0.08
CA THR A 221 -14.41 -1.07 0.36
C THR A 221 -14.40 -1.83 1.69
N SER A 222 -15.45 -1.66 2.50
CA SER A 222 -15.57 -2.40 3.77
C SER A 222 -15.46 -3.93 3.56
N HIS A 223 -15.97 -4.43 2.43
CA HIS A 223 -15.84 -5.83 2.03
C HIS A 223 -14.37 -6.22 1.80
N ASN A 224 -13.66 -5.53 0.90
CA ASN A 224 -12.26 -5.82 0.57
C ASN A 224 -11.33 -5.69 1.80
N LEU A 225 -11.53 -4.66 2.61
CA LEU A 225 -10.78 -4.48 3.86
C LEU A 225 -11.04 -5.62 4.85
N SER A 226 -12.29 -6.04 5.00
CA SER A 226 -12.63 -7.17 5.88
C SER A 226 -11.97 -8.48 5.45
N LEU A 227 -11.83 -8.71 4.14
CA LEU A 227 -11.12 -9.87 3.59
C LEU A 227 -9.63 -9.80 3.93
N LEU A 228 -9.01 -8.63 3.78
CA LEU A 228 -7.60 -8.43 4.11
C LEU A 228 -7.35 -8.61 5.62
N GLU A 229 -8.15 -7.97 6.47
CA GLU A 229 -8.03 -7.98 7.93
C GLU A 229 -8.16 -9.40 8.51
N ARG A 230 -9.10 -10.21 8.00
CA ARG A 230 -9.28 -11.61 8.43
C ARG A 230 -8.12 -12.52 8.02
N ASN A 231 -7.25 -12.06 7.13
CA ASN A 231 -6.14 -12.84 6.58
C ASN A 231 -4.76 -12.25 6.88
N VAL A 232 -4.65 -11.34 7.85
CA VAL A 232 -3.39 -10.63 8.19
C VAL A 232 -2.21 -11.58 8.43
N LYS A 233 -2.45 -12.78 8.99
CA LYS A 233 -1.40 -13.76 9.30
C LYS A 233 -0.96 -14.64 8.12
N TYR A 234 -1.65 -14.59 6.99
CA TYR A 234 -1.37 -15.48 5.86
C TYR A 234 -0.58 -14.79 4.76
N THR A 235 0.38 -15.51 4.19
CA THR A 235 1.03 -15.20 2.91
C THR A 235 0.15 -15.62 1.74
N LYS A 236 0.48 -15.16 0.53
CA LYS A 236 -0.25 -15.47 -0.71
C LYS A 236 -1.69 -14.96 -0.68
N ARG A 237 -1.88 -13.75 -0.15
CA ARG A 237 -3.17 -13.09 0.02
C ARG A 237 -3.87 -12.87 -1.30
N LEU A 238 -3.16 -12.37 -2.33
CA LEU A 238 -3.77 -12.20 -3.65
C LEU A 238 -4.27 -13.55 -4.19
N GLN A 239 -3.45 -14.60 -4.12
CA GLN A 239 -3.86 -15.93 -4.58
C GLN A 239 -5.14 -16.42 -3.89
N ARG A 240 -5.23 -16.24 -2.57
CA ARG A 240 -6.39 -16.67 -1.76
C ARG A 240 -7.64 -15.80 -1.96
N LEU A 241 -7.47 -14.51 -2.24
CA LEU A 241 -8.54 -13.52 -2.16
C LEU A 241 -9.00 -13.00 -3.53
N HIS A 242 -8.24 -13.17 -4.61
CA HIS A 242 -8.50 -12.51 -5.89
C HIS A 242 -9.90 -12.73 -6.46
N GLU A 243 -10.50 -13.91 -6.24
CA GLU A 243 -11.87 -14.20 -6.72
C GLU A 243 -12.97 -13.54 -5.89
N LYS A 244 -12.64 -13.02 -4.70
CA LYS A 244 -13.57 -12.41 -3.75
C LYS A 244 -13.42 -10.89 -3.66
N LEU A 245 -12.33 -10.33 -4.21
CA LEU A 245 -12.09 -8.90 -4.23
C LEU A 245 -12.98 -8.22 -5.29
N GLU A 246 -13.50 -7.06 -4.94
CA GLU A 246 -14.46 -6.31 -5.77
C GLU A 246 -13.87 -5.00 -6.29
N GLY A 247 -14.35 -4.54 -7.45
CA GLY A 247 -14.04 -3.22 -8.00
C GLY A 247 -12.59 -3.03 -8.47
N GLY A 248 -11.88 -4.12 -8.78
CA GLY A 248 -10.46 -4.05 -9.10
C GLY A 248 -10.15 -3.39 -10.45
N GLN A 249 -8.92 -2.91 -10.60
CA GLN A 249 -8.33 -2.42 -11.84
C GLN A 249 -6.92 -2.96 -12.03
N TYR A 250 -6.38 -2.92 -13.24
CA TYR A 250 -4.99 -3.29 -13.51
C TYR A 250 -4.20 -2.19 -14.22
N ALA A 251 -2.89 -2.14 -14.02
CA ALA A 251 -1.99 -1.33 -14.84
C ALA A 251 -0.75 -2.14 -15.22
N ILE A 252 -0.23 -1.91 -16.42
CA ILE A 252 1.07 -2.42 -16.84
C ILE A 252 1.96 -1.22 -17.05
N VAL A 253 2.89 -1.08 -16.13
CA VAL A 253 3.80 0.05 -16.06
C VAL A 253 5.07 -0.37 -16.75
N SER A 254 5.42 0.31 -17.83
CA SER A 254 6.66 0.11 -18.55
C SER A 254 7.79 0.96 -17.96
N GLU A 255 8.93 1.02 -18.64
CA GLU A 255 10.11 1.75 -18.16
C GLU A 255 9.85 3.25 -18.02
N ASP A 256 10.13 3.75 -16.81
CA ASP A 256 9.99 5.13 -16.35
C ASP A 256 8.54 5.67 -16.33
N GLU A 257 7.55 4.80 -16.53
CA GLU A 257 6.14 5.12 -16.27
C GLU A 257 5.84 5.01 -14.77
N ALA A 258 4.73 5.63 -14.35
CA ALA A 258 4.37 5.75 -12.95
C ALA A 258 2.92 5.39 -12.65
N CYS A 259 2.67 4.97 -11.42
CA CYS A 259 1.34 4.83 -10.85
C CYS A 259 1.16 5.78 -9.68
N TYR A 260 0.03 6.48 -9.65
CA TYR A 260 -0.49 7.10 -8.43
C TYR A 260 -1.43 6.12 -7.73
N ILE A 261 -1.20 5.93 -6.43
CA ILE A 261 -1.93 5.01 -5.57
C ILE A 261 -2.46 5.81 -4.39
N LEU A 262 -3.75 5.70 -4.15
CA LEU A 262 -4.39 6.40 -3.05
C LEU A 262 -4.10 5.72 -1.72
N ALA A 263 -4.05 6.52 -0.66
CA ALA A 263 -4.07 6.00 0.70
C ALA A 263 -5.22 4.99 0.88
N GLY A 264 -4.89 3.83 1.45
CA GLY A 264 -5.86 2.80 1.75
C GLY A 264 -6.19 1.82 0.62
N TYR A 265 -5.86 2.13 -0.65
CA TYR A 265 -6.09 1.19 -1.75
C TYR A 265 -5.27 -0.09 -1.56
N LEU A 266 -5.92 -1.23 -1.85
CA LEU A 266 -5.23 -2.50 -1.84
C LEU A 266 -4.52 -2.69 -3.18
N HIS A 267 -3.29 -3.17 -3.15
CA HIS A 267 -2.59 -3.47 -4.38
C HIS A 267 -1.58 -4.60 -4.23
N ALA A 268 -1.25 -5.20 -5.36
CA ALA A 268 -0.26 -6.25 -5.50
C ALA A 268 0.51 -6.03 -6.81
N THR A 269 1.76 -6.47 -6.85
CA THR A 269 2.59 -6.33 -8.07
C THR A 269 3.27 -7.61 -8.47
N TYR A 270 3.46 -7.78 -9.77
CA TYR A 270 4.26 -8.85 -10.36
C TYR A 270 5.32 -8.26 -11.29
N SER A 271 6.59 -8.55 -11.02
CA SER A 271 7.72 -8.05 -11.81
C SER A 271 7.88 -8.87 -13.08
N LEU A 272 7.44 -8.31 -14.20
CA LEU A 272 7.54 -8.92 -15.52
C LEU A 272 8.99 -8.91 -16.03
N LYS A 273 9.76 -7.91 -15.60
CA LYS A 273 11.22 -7.82 -15.73
C LYS A 273 11.81 -7.38 -14.39
N SER A 274 13.10 -7.66 -14.20
CA SER A 274 13.86 -7.11 -13.07
C SER A 274 13.74 -5.59 -13.08
N SER A 275 13.22 -5.04 -11.99
CA SER A 275 12.82 -3.63 -11.88
C SER A 275 13.14 -3.06 -10.51
N CYS A 276 13.45 -1.77 -10.50
CA CYS A 276 13.41 -0.92 -9.33
C CYS A 276 12.10 -0.13 -9.37
N THR A 277 11.31 -0.19 -8.31
CA THR A 277 10.19 0.75 -8.11
C THR A 277 10.65 1.80 -7.12
N VAL A 278 10.60 3.07 -7.48
CA VAL A 278 10.97 4.19 -6.62
C VAL A 278 9.78 5.11 -6.50
N GLY A 279 9.43 5.47 -5.27
CA GLY A 279 8.26 6.30 -5.03
C GLY A 279 8.45 7.32 -3.91
N SER A 280 7.60 8.34 -3.99
CA SER A 280 7.37 9.29 -2.91
C SER A 280 6.00 9.00 -2.31
N SER A 281 5.88 9.14 -0.99
CA SER A 281 4.66 8.88 -0.24
C SER A 281 4.36 10.03 0.71
N TRP A 282 3.10 10.43 0.82
CA TRP A 282 2.70 11.58 1.63
C TRP A 282 1.32 11.41 2.26
N SER A 283 1.07 12.14 3.35
CA SER A 283 -0.29 12.32 3.90
C SER A 283 -0.98 13.46 3.17
N SER A 284 -2.28 13.35 2.95
CA SER A 284 -3.12 14.38 2.36
C SER A 284 -4.42 14.54 3.13
N ALA A 285 -5.10 15.68 2.96
CA ALA A 285 -6.44 15.90 3.49
C ALA A 285 -7.42 14.79 3.05
N GLU A 286 -7.36 14.41 1.78
CA GLU A 286 -8.23 13.39 1.18
C GLU A 286 -7.94 11.98 1.70
N ALA A 287 -6.73 11.74 2.21
CA ALA A 287 -6.35 10.47 2.81
C ALA A 287 -6.94 10.26 4.23
N LEU A 288 -7.57 11.27 4.85
CA LEU A 288 -8.03 11.19 6.23
C LEU A 288 -8.95 9.99 6.50
N ALA A 289 -9.90 9.72 5.61
CA ALA A 289 -10.81 8.58 5.74
C ALA A 289 -10.08 7.23 5.75
N ALA A 290 -9.07 7.08 4.91
CA ALA A 290 -8.24 5.88 4.88
C ALA A 290 -7.34 5.79 6.12
N ALA A 291 -6.72 6.90 6.52
CA ALA A 291 -5.83 6.97 7.68
C ALA A 291 -6.55 6.57 8.97
N VAL A 292 -7.80 7.03 9.16
CA VAL A 292 -8.59 6.63 10.32
C VAL A 292 -9.00 5.15 10.29
N ASP A 293 -9.37 4.61 9.12
CA ASP A 293 -9.71 3.20 9.00
C ASP A 293 -8.50 2.29 9.28
N ILE A 294 -7.31 2.71 8.87
CA ILE A 294 -6.05 2.04 9.22
C ILE A 294 -5.80 2.08 10.72
N LEU A 295 -5.90 3.27 11.33
CA LEU A 295 -5.69 3.45 12.76
C LEU A 295 -6.67 2.59 13.57
N VAL A 296 -7.96 2.61 13.23
CA VAL A 296 -8.98 1.81 13.92
C VAL A 296 -8.76 0.31 13.75
N ALA A 297 -8.33 -0.15 12.57
CA ALA A 297 -8.02 -1.55 12.33
C ALA A 297 -6.86 -2.04 13.22
N GLU A 298 -5.81 -1.24 13.41
CA GLU A 298 -4.70 -1.54 14.33
C GLU A 298 -5.13 -1.51 15.81
N LEU A 299 -6.10 -0.68 16.15
CA LEU A 299 -6.66 -0.61 17.51
C LEU A 299 -7.61 -1.77 17.83
N ARG A 300 -8.02 -2.57 16.83
CA ARG A 300 -8.91 -3.72 17.06
C ARG A 300 -8.17 -4.85 17.81
N PRO A 301 -8.88 -5.56 18.69
CA PRO A 301 -8.24 -6.29 19.78
C PRO A 301 -8.06 -7.77 19.47
N SER A 302 -6.99 -8.09 18.73
CA SER A 302 -6.35 -9.39 18.91
C SER A 302 -5.17 -9.21 19.86
N ALA A 303 -5.39 -9.60 21.13
CA ALA A 303 -4.45 -9.76 22.24
C ALA A 303 -3.10 -9.00 22.12
N GLU A 304 -2.96 -7.96 22.95
CA GLU A 304 -1.95 -6.90 22.90
C GLU A 304 -2.28 -5.84 21.83
N VAL A 305 -3.01 -4.79 22.24
CA VAL A 305 -3.04 -3.51 21.51
C VAL A 305 -1.63 -2.92 21.58
N ARG A 306 -0.73 -3.47 20.78
CA ARG A 306 0.45 -2.74 20.33
C ARG A 306 -0.09 -1.95 19.16
N VAL A 307 -0.33 -0.64 19.35
CA VAL A 307 -0.23 0.25 18.19
C VAL A 307 1.18 0.06 17.70
N ALA A 308 1.34 -0.81 16.71
CA ALA A 308 2.62 -1.40 16.39
C ALA A 308 3.62 -0.32 15.95
N THR A 309 3.12 0.88 15.58
CA THR A 309 3.94 2.04 15.30
C THR A 309 3.22 3.36 15.62
N GLN A 310 3.90 4.29 16.29
CA GLN A 310 3.55 5.72 16.41
C GLN A 310 3.18 6.40 15.06
N HIS A 311 3.56 5.77 13.96
CA HIS A 311 3.41 6.24 12.59
C HIS A 311 1.94 6.32 12.13
N ASP A 312 1.07 5.36 12.48
CA ASP A 312 -0.34 5.40 12.03
C ASP A 312 -1.11 6.54 12.68
N LEU A 313 -0.85 6.79 13.97
CA LEU A 313 -1.38 7.96 14.67
C LEU A 313 -0.81 9.25 14.07
N TYR A 314 0.48 9.29 13.74
CA TYR A 314 1.11 10.43 13.08
C TYR A 314 0.42 10.75 11.75
N TYR A 315 0.22 9.76 10.86
CA TYR A 315 -0.42 9.98 9.55
C TYR A 315 -1.89 10.39 9.68
N PHE A 316 -2.62 9.80 10.63
CA PHE A 316 -3.98 10.24 10.95
C PHE A 316 -4.01 11.72 11.38
N LEU A 317 -3.16 12.12 12.33
CA LEU A 317 -3.11 13.50 12.81
C LEU A 317 -2.68 14.47 11.72
N ARG A 318 -1.70 14.10 10.87
CA ARG A 318 -1.27 14.92 9.72
C ARG A 318 -2.42 15.14 8.73
N SER A 319 -3.09 14.06 8.33
CA SER A 319 -4.23 14.12 7.41
C SER A 319 -5.39 14.92 8.01
N LEU A 320 -5.60 14.83 9.34
CA LEU A 320 -6.61 15.60 10.05
C LEU A 320 -6.30 17.10 10.03
N ILE A 321 -5.05 17.51 10.30
CA ILE A 321 -4.62 18.92 10.22
C ILE A 321 -4.82 19.45 8.79
N GLN A 322 -4.39 18.69 7.79
CA GLN A 322 -4.52 19.08 6.38
C GLN A 322 -6.00 19.24 5.98
N ALA A 323 -6.83 18.25 6.29
CA ALA A 323 -8.27 18.31 6.03
C ALA A 323 -8.94 19.49 6.74
N PHE A 324 -8.48 19.83 7.95
CA PHE A 324 -8.97 20.96 8.70
C PHE A 324 -8.61 22.30 8.06
N HIS A 325 -7.36 22.47 7.62
CA HIS A 325 -6.92 23.66 6.87
C HIS A 325 -7.64 23.81 5.53
N CYS A 326 -8.10 22.71 4.93
CA CYS A 326 -8.89 22.68 3.72
C CYS A 326 -10.41 22.78 3.96
N GLU A 327 -10.83 23.08 5.18
CA GLU A 327 -12.25 23.22 5.56
C GLU A 327 -13.11 21.97 5.27
N MET A 328 -12.49 20.77 5.21
CA MET A 328 -13.17 19.49 5.04
C MET A 328 -13.82 19.01 6.34
N TYR A 329 -14.64 19.86 6.94
CA TYR A 329 -15.16 19.70 8.29
C TYR A 329 -15.98 18.41 8.46
N GLU A 330 -16.87 18.07 7.52
CA GLU A 330 -17.65 16.83 7.62
C GLU A 330 -16.74 15.59 7.67
N THR A 331 -15.72 15.52 6.81
CA THR A 331 -14.72 14.44 6.81
C THR A 331 -13.95 14.38 8.13
N CYS A 332 -13.55 15.52 8.69
CA CYS A 332 -12.89 15.62 9.98
C CYS A 332 -13.79 15.08 11.11
N ARG A 333 -15.07 15.46 11.12
CA ARG A 333 -16.05 14.98 12.10
C ARG A 333 -16.22 13.47 11.98
N ASP A 334 -16.47 12.96 10.79
CA ASP A 334 -16.71 11.52 10.55
C ASP A 334 -15.50 10.67 10.97
N ALA A 335 -14.28 11.13 10.66
CA ALA A 335 -13.06 10.46 11.10
C ALA A 335 -12.92 10.47 12.63
N MET A 336 -13.18 11.61 13.27
CA MET A 336 -13.08 11.72 14.72
C MET A 336 -14.17 10.91 15.45
N GLN A 337 -15.37 10.79 14.87
CA GLN A 337 -16.42 9.90 15.38
C GLN A 337 -16.02 8.42 15.32
N LYS A 338 -15.26 7.99 14.29
CA LYS A 338 -14.73 6.61 14.21
C LYS A 338 -13.73 6.31 15.34
N VAL A 339 -12.92 7.28 15.73
CA VAL A 339 -11.91 7.14 16.78
C VAL A 339 -12.49 7.33 18.19
N CYS A 340 -13.70 7.89 18.34
CA CYS A 340 -14.26 8.36 19.61
C CYS A 340 -13.86 7.50 20.83
N TRP A 341 -13.22 8.16 21.81
CA TRP A 341 -12.65 7.52 22.99
C TRP A 341 -13.69 7.12 24.05
N GLN A 342 -14.97 7.20 23.74
CA GLN A 342 -16.00 6.61 24.59
C GLN A 342 -16.60 5.34 23.97
N LYS A 343 -16.13 4.93 22.78
CA LYS A 343 -16.52 3.66 22.15
C LYS A 343 -16.16 2.48 23.03
N LEU A 344 -17.12 1.56 23.14
CA LEU A 344 -17.02 0.33 23.93
C LEU A 344 -15.70 -0.37 23.63
N ASN A 345 -14.93 -0.71 24.67
CA ASN A 345 -13.76 -1.54 24.53
C ASN A 345 -14.16 -2.93 23.99
N VAL A 346 -13.14 -3.73 23.66
CA VAL A 346 -13.22 -5.13 23.21
C VAL A 346 -14.27 -6.01 23.90
N LEU A 347 -14.54 -5.73 25.17
CA LEU A 347 -15.40 -6.52 26.04
C LEU A 347 -16.82 -5.93 26.15
N GLY A 348 -17.18 -4.97 25.31
CA GLY A 348 -18.46 -4.27 25.39
C GLY A 348 -18.57 -3.35 26.62
N LYS A 349 -17.45 -2.92 27.22
CA LYS A 349 -17.47 -1.97 28.36
C LYS A 349 -17.11 -0.57 27.87
N ARG A 350 -17.87 0.45 28.30
CA ARG A 350 -17.52 1.87 28.05
C ARG A 350 -16.12 2.14 28.59
N GLY A 351 -15.23 2.69 27.76
CA GLY A 351 -13.87 3.03 28.17
C GLY A 351 -13.05 3.62 27.03
N ALA A 352 -11.95 4.29 27.38
CA ALA A 352 -11.07 4.93 26.41
C ALA A 352 -10.45 3.93 25.42
N LEU A 353 -10.64 4.17 24.12
CA LEU A 353 -9.86 3.51 23.06
C LEU A 353 -8.35 3.75 23.27
N LEU A 354 -8.03 4.93 23.84
CA LEU A 354 -6.70 5.38 24.27
C LEU A 354 -6.71 5.67 25.78
N GLY A 355 -6.53 4.65 26.63
CA GLY A 355 -6.58 4.81 28.10
C GLY A 355 -5.27 5.36 28.72
N PRO A 356 -5.31 5.80 30.00
CA PRO A 356 -4.15 6.35 30.73
C PRO A 356 -2.97 5.36 30.93
N GLY A 357 -3.14 4.09 30.51
CA GLY A 357 -2.08 3.08 30.44
C GLY A 357 -1.27 3.10 29.13
N TRP A 358 -1.47 4.07 28.25
CA TRP A 358 -0.67 4.26 27.04
C TRP A 358 0.77 4.69 27.38
N GLY A 359 1.60 3.71 27.73
CA GLY A 359 3.04 3.88 27.73
C GLY A 359 3.52 4.00 26.29
N LEU A 360 3.60 5.22 25.75
CA LEU A 360 4.34 5.53 24.52
C LEU A 360 5.78 5.01 24.69
N LYS A 361 6.08 3.77 24.24
CA LYS A 361 7.45 3.27 24.24
C LYS A 361 8.26 4.12 23.26
N ALA A 362 9.39 4.62 23.76
CA ALA A 362 10.19 5.62 23.09
C ALA A 362 10.90 5.03 21.86
N ALA A 363 10.54 5.50 20.66
CA ALA A 363 11.47 5.69 19.53
C ALA A 363 10.80 6.62 18.50
N ALA A 364 11.49 7.74 18.20
CA ALA A 364 11.18 8.83 17.24
C ALA A 364 9.71 9.30 17.14
N SER A 365 9.25 10.39 17.75
CA SER A 365 9.75 11.23 18.84
C SER A 365 8.48 11.67 19.60
N ARG A 366 8.40 11.51 20.92
CA ARG A 366 7.22 11.99 21.68
C ARG A 366 6.93 13.47 21.40
N ARG A 367 7.97 14.24 21.05
CA ARG A 367 7.91 15.63 20.64
C ARG A 367 7.09 15.82 19.36
N SER A 368 7.37 15.10 18.27
CA SER A 368 6.64 15.27 17.00
C SER A 368 5.14 14.95 17.10
N ILE A 369 4.75 13.95 17.89
CA ILE A 369 3.32 13.67 18.13
C ILE A 369 2.69 14.75 19.00
N SER A 370 3.39 15.21 20.04
CA SER A 370 2.92 16.31 20.89
C SER A 370 2.75 17.60 20.09
N ASP A 371 3.69 17.92 19.20
CA ASP A 371 3.65 19.09 18.33
C ASP A 371 2.47 18.99 17.34
N LEU A 372 2.20 17.79 16.80
CA LEU A 372 1.02 17.57 15.95
C LEU A 372 -0.29 17.69 16.72
N VAL A 373 -0.37 17.11 17.92
CA VAL A 373 -1.55 17.29 18.78
C VAL A 373 -1.76 18.78 19.06
N GLN A 374 -0.71 19.50 19.44
CA GLN A 374 -0.77 20.94 19.67
C GLN A 374 -1.21 21.70 18.40
N SER A 375 -0.70 21.31 17.23
CA SER A 375 -1.09 21.89 15.94
C SER A 375 -2.58 21.64 15.63
N VAL A 376 -3.10 20.44 15.93
CA VAL A 376 -4.55 20.16 15.84
C VAL A 376 -5.31 21.10 16.77
N MET A 377 -4.87 21.25 18.03
CA MET A 377 -5.54 22.13 19.00
C MET A 377 -5.56 23.59 18.53
N GLU A 378 -4.45 24.08 17.99
CA GLU A 378 -4.30 25.44 17.48
C GLU A 378 -5.16 25.68 16.23
N ALA A 379 -5.11 24.76 15.27
CA ALA A 379 -5.98 24.80 14.09
C ALA A 379 -7.44 24.86 14.51
N VAL A 380 -7.85 23.99 15.45
CA VAL A 380 -9.21 23.96 15.99
C VAL A 380 -9.59 25.26 16.68
N ALA A 381 -8.71 25.85 17.49
CA ALA A 381 -8.97 27.08 18.22
C ALA A 381 -9.05 28.32 17.31
N GLY A 382 -8.29 28.33 16.22
CA GLY A 382 -8.24 29.44 15.25
C GLY A 382 -9.35 29.46 14.19
N SER A 383 -10.18 28.42 14.14
CA SER A 383 -11.21 28.28 13.08
C SER A 383 -12.59 28.80 13.45
N ALA A 384 -13.30 29.32 12.46
CA ALA A 384 -14.73 29.61 12.53
C ALA A 384 -15.56 28.32 12.37
N ARG A 385 -15.45 27.41 13.34
CA ARG A 385 -16.16 26.13 13.30
C ARG A 385 -17.68 26.31 13.54
N PRO A 386 -18.53 25.48 12.93
CA PRO A 386 -19.94 25.40 13.28
C PRO A 386 -20.14 25.04 14.77
N GLU A 387 -21.20 25.57 15.39
CA GLU A 387 -21.58 25.19 16.75
C GLU A 387 -21.88 23.68 16.83
N GLY A 388 -21.36 23.01 17.85
CA GLY A 388 -21.56 21.57 18.03
C GLY A 388 -20.75 20.65 17.10
N PHE A 389 -19.82 21.19 16.30
CA PHE A 389 -19.02 20.42 15.34
C PHE A 389 -18.29 19.19 15.95
N TRP A 390 -17.86 19.30 17.21
CA TRP A 390 -17.15 18.23 17.93
C TRP A 390 -18.03 17.32 18.79
N LEU A 391 -19.34 17.42 18.67
CA LEU A 391 -20.25 16.50 19.35
C LEU A 391 -20.13 15.11 18.70
N CYS A 392 -19.78 14.12 19.52
CA CYS A 392 -19.88 12.73 19.10
C CYS A 392 -21.35 12.30 19.08
N ASP A 393 -21.89 11.97 17.91
CA ASP A 393 -23.29 11.56 17.76
C ASP A 393 -23.64 10.31 18.60
N GLU A 394 -22.68 9.40 18.79
CA GLU A 394 -22.91 8.16 19.53
C GLU A 394 -22.91 8.34 21.05
N THR A 395 -22.15 9.32 21.57
CA THR A 395 -21.89 9.43 23.02
C THR A 395 -22.25 10.79 23.62
N GLY A 396 -22.57 11.77 22.79
CA GLY A 396 -22.89 13.14 23.20
C GLY A 396 -21.74 13.87 23.90
N CYS A 397 -20.49 13.41 23.78
CA CYS A 397 -19.37 14.08 24.41
C CYS A 397 -19.02 15.35 23.64
N GLU A 398 -18.86 16.46 24.37
CA GLU A 398 -18.79 17.84 23.82
C GLU A 398 -17.47 18.17 23.12
N SER A 399 -16.48 17.27 23.18
CA SER A 399 -15.18 17.53 22.58
C SER A 399 -14.40 16.24 22.37
N VAL A 400 -14.45 15.69 21.15
CA VAL A 400 -13.48 14.66 20.72
C VAL A 400 -12.02 15.19 20.81
N VAL A 401 -11.86 16.51 20.94
CA VAL A 401 -10.59 17.23 21.10
C VAL A 401 -10.09 17.28 22.56
N ASP A 402 -10.96 17.41 23.55
CA ASP A 402 -10.64 17.38 25.00
C ASP A 402 -10.19 15.99 25.43
N HIS A 403 -10.60 15.02 24.64
CA HIS A 403 -10.05 13.69 24.64
C HIS A 403 -8.58 13.76 24.22
N ILE A 404 -8.18 14.28 23.05
CA ILE A 404 -6.78 14.35 22.56
C ILE A 404 -5.78 14.92 23.59
N GLN A 405 -6.21 15.79 24.50
CA GLN A 405 -5.37 16.27 25.58
C GLN A 405 -4.84 15.11 26.45
N PRO A 406 -3.51 14.93 26.59
CA PRO A 406 -2.98 14.00 27.55
C PRO A 406 -3.45 14.42 28.94
N LYS A 407 -4.32 13.61 29.57
CA LYS A 407 -4.66 13.78 30.98
C LYS A 407 -3.42 13.53 31.82
N GLY A 408 -2.66 14.59 32.08
CA GLY A 408 -1.46 14.55 32.93
C GLY A 408 -0.30 15.38 32.42
N GLN A 409 -0.43 16.70 32.50
CA GLN A 409 0.65 17.60 32.93
C GLN A 409 0.05 18.64 33.89
N LEU A 410 -0.16 18.20 35.13
CA LEU A 410 -0.02 19.02 36.32
C LEU A 410 0.99 18.32 37.22
#